data_AF-A0A127MZK0-F1
#
_entry.id   AF-A0A127MZK0-F1
#
_cell.length_a   1.000
_cell.length_b   1.000
_cell.length_c   1.000
_cell.angle_alpha   90.00
_cell.angle_beta   90.00
_cell.angle_gamma   90.00
#
_symmetry.space_group_name_H-M   'P 1'
#
loop_
_entity.id
_entity.type
_entity.pdbx_description
1 polymer ?
#
loop_
_entity_poly.entity_id
_entity_poly.type
_entity_poly.pdbx_seq_one_letter_code
_entity_poly.pdbx_strand_id
1 'polypeptide(L)'
;MSKPEHSILDLSQEQRTELEAAAFRTLVQHLRNRKDVQNIDLMNLAGFCRNCLSKWYKAAADDMGLELSPEQAREEIYGMPYAEWKAKYQKEASPEQQAAFDTAKKH
;
A
#
# COMPACT_ATOMS: atom_id res chain seq x y z
N MET A 1 36.34 -13.94 -7.89
CA MET A 1 35.25 -12.96 -7.74
C MET A 1 34.82 -12.98 -6.28
N SER A 2 35.34 -12.06 -5.48
CA SER A 2 34.96 -11.96 -4.05
C SER A 2 33.48 -11.62 -3.94
N LYS A 3 32.73 -12.44 -3.21
CA LYS A 3 31.40 -12.07 -2.73
C LYS A 3 31.56 -10.80 -1.87
N PRO A 4 30.68 -9.80 -1.97
CA PRO A 4 30.73 -8.67 -1.06
C PRO A 4 30.49 -9.17 0.37
N GLU A 5 31.37 -8.78 1.27
CA GLU A 5 31.49 -9.21 2.67
C GLU A 5 30.53 -8.42 3.58
N HIS A 6 29.33 -8.13 3.10
CA HIS A 6 28.25 -7.56 3.92
C HIS A 6 27.10 -8.56 3.95
N SER A 7 27.11 -9.37 5.00
CA SER A 7 25.96 -10.15 5.41
C SER A 7 24.79 -9.20 5.67
N ILE A 8 23.56 -9.62 5.33
CA ILE A 8 22.31 -8.88 5.69
C ILE A 8 22.24 -8.60 7.22
N LEU A 9 23.04 -9.29 8.02
CA LEU A 9 23.13 -9.15 9.46
C LEU A 9 23.82 -7.85 9.94
N ASP A 10 24.49 -7.08 9.08
CA ASP A 10 25.27 -5.88 9.46
C ASP A 10 24.83 -4.59 8.76
N LEU A 11 23.53 -4.43 8.47
CA LEU A 11 23.01 -3.19 7.86
C LEU A 11 23.06 -2.02 8.84
N SER A 12 23.52 -0.85 8.38
CA SER A 12 23.28 0.41 9.10
C SER A 12 21.78 0.74 9.13
N GLN A 13 21.35 1.55 10.09
CA GLN A 13 19.95 1.98 10.16
C GLN A 13 19.52 2.74 8.90
N GLU A 14 20.39 3.57 8.34
CA GLU A 14 20.14 4.29 7.08
C GLU A 14 19.96 3.31 5.90
N GLN A 15 20.86 2.32 5.78
CA GLN A 15 20.75 1.30 4.72
C GLN A 15 19.46 0.48 4.87
N ARG A 16 19.07 0.13 6.11
CA ARG A 16 17.81 -0.55 6.39
C ARG A 16 16.61 0.29 5.95
N THR A 17 16.57 1.57 6.33
CA THR A 17 15.50 2.49 5.92
C THR A 17 15.39 2.62 4.40
N GLU A 18 16.51 2.75 3.69
CA GLU A 18 16.51 2.83 2.22
C GLU A 18 15.99 1.56 1.55
N LEU A 19 16.36 0.38 2.07
CA LEU A 19 15.87 -0.90 1.57
C LEU A 19 14.37 -1.08 1.81
N GLU A 20 13.88 -0.74 3.01
CA GLU A 20 12.46 -0.79 3.37
C GLU A 20 11.64 0.18 2.50
N ALA A 21 12.12 1.41 2.31
CA ALA A 21 11.50 2.40 1.46
C ALA A 21 11.50 1.94 -0.02
N ALA A 22 12.58 1.34 -0.52
CA ALA A 22 12.65 0.80 -1.87
C ALA A 22 11.68 -0.37 -2.08
N ALA A 23 11.56 -1.27 -1.11
CA ALA A 23 10.60 -2.37 -1.15
C ALA A 23 9.15 -1.85 -1.14
N PHE A 24 8.85 -0.85 -0.31
CA PHE A 24 7.53 -0.21 -0.27
C PHE A 24 7.18 0.48 -1.60
N ARG A 25 8.10 1.28 -2.15
CA ARG A 25 7.91 1.90 -3.48
C ARG A 25 7.65 0.86 -4.57
N THR A 26 8.36 -0.27 -4.50
CA THR A 26 8.17 -1.40 -5.43
C THR A 26 6.79 -2.04 -5.30
N LEU A 27 6.32 -2.28 -4.06
CA LEU A 27 4.96 -2.78 -3.81
C LEU A 27 3.89 -1.82 -4.34
N VAL A 28 4.02 -0.53 -4.04
CA VAL A 28 3.10 0.51 -4.52
C VAL A 28 3.05 0.51 -6.04
N GLN A 29 4.20 0.49 -6.71
CA GLN A 29 4.25 0.44 -8.17
C GLN A 29 3.65 -0.85 -8.74
N HIS A 30 3.89 -2.00 -8.10
CA HIS A 30 3.27 -3.26 -8.48
C HIS A 30 1.73 -3.17 -8.43
N LEU A 31 1.18 -2.61 -7.34
CA LEU A 31 -0.26 -2.45 -7.16
C LEU A 31 -0.89 -1.42 -8.12
N ARG A 32 -0.14 -0.40 -8.55
CA ARG A 32 -0.56 0.56 -9.61
C ARG A 32 -0.63 -0.11 -10.99
N ASN A 33 0.26 -1.05 -11.25
CA ASN A 33 0.27 -1.82 -12.50
C ASN A 33 -0.86 -2.86 -12.51
N ARG A 34 -1.14 -3.49 -11.37
CA ARG A 34 -2.22 -4.48 -11.18
C ARG A 34 -3.58 -3.84 -10.90
N LYS A 35 -4.08 -3.07 -11.88
CA LYS A 35 -5.39 -2.39 -11.79
C LYS A 35 -6.58 -3.36 -11.76
N ASP A 36 -6.35 -4.59 -12.20
CA ASP A 36 -7.29 -5.71 -12.11
C ASP A 36 -7.57 -6.12 -10.66
N VAL A 37 -6.58 -6.01 -9.77
CA VAL A 37 -6.70 -6.40 -8.36
C VAL A 37 -7.51 -5.33 -7.61
N GLN A 38 -8.76 -5.65 -7.26
CA GLN A 38 -9.62 -4.72 -6.53
C GLN A 38 -9.25 -4.67 -5.03
N ASN A 39 -9.53 -3.53 -4.40
CA ASN A 39 -9.27 -3.38 -2.97
C ASN A 39 -10.11 -4.34 -2.12
N ILE A 40 -11.33 -4.68 -2.55
CA ILE A 40 -12.19 -5.62 -1.80
C ILE A 40 -11.61 -7.03 -1.79
N ASP A 41 -11.00 -7.48 -2.89
CA ASP A 41 -10.34 -8.79 -2.95
C ASP A 41 -9.12 -8.83 -2.02
N LEU A 42 -8.32 -7.77 -1.99
CA LEU A 42 -7.19 -7.64 -1.07
C LEU A 42 -7.65 -7.64 0.39
N MET A 43 -8.74 -6.92 0.70
CA MET A 43 -9.30 -6.92 2.05
C MET A 43 -9.80 -8.32 2.46
N ASN A 44 -10.50 -9.01 1.58
CA ASN A 44 -11.06 -10.34 1.86
C ASN A 44 -9.97 -11.40 2.05
N LEU A 45 -8.88 -11.29 1.29
CA LEU A 45 -7.79 -12.28 1.34
C LEU A 45 -6.75 -11.98 2.43
N ALA A 46 -6.34 -10.72 2.56
CA ALA A 46 -5.14 -10.33 3.30
C ALA A 46 -5.39 -9.30 4.42
N GLY A 47 -6.62 -8.81 4.60
CA GLY A 47 -6.95 -7.85 5.65
C GLY A 47 -6.39 -6.43 5.43
N PHE A 48 -5.75 -6.16 4.29
CA PHE A 48 -5.31 -4.81 3.91
C PHE A 48 -5.50 -4.57 2.41
N CYS A 49 -5.54 -3.30 2.00
CA CYS A 49 -5.59 -2.90 0.60
C CYS A 49 -4.85 -1.57 0.39
N ARG A 50 -4.93 -0.98 -0.82
CA ARG A 50 -4.29 0.30 -1.14
C ARG A 50 -4.71 1.43 -0.18
N ASN A 51 -5.98 1.46 0.23
CA ASN A 51 -6.47 2.45 1.19
C ASN A 51 -5.83 2.28 2.58
N CYS A 52 -5.47 1.06 2.98
CA CYS A 52 -4.74 0.83 4.23
C CYS A 52 -3.31 1.38 4.12
N LEU A 53 -2.64 1.15 2.99
CA LEU A 53 -1.31 1.73 2.73
C LEU A 53 -1.35 3.26 2.81
N SER A 54 -2.38 3.91 2.26
CA SER A 54 -2.53 5.37 2.34
C SER A 54 -2.73 5.86 3.78
N LYS A 55 -3.49 5.12 4.59
CA LYS A 55 -3.66 5.43 6.01
C LYS A 55 -2.36 5.29 6.79
N TRP A 56 -1.57 4.24 6.53
CA TRP A 56 -0.27 4.04 7.17
C TRP A 56 0.74 5.12 6.76
N TYR A 57 0.74 5.51 5.49
CA TYR A 57 1.58 6.60 4.99
C TYR A 57 1.24 7.95 5.65
N LYS A 58 -0.05 8.26 5.75
CA LYS A 58 -0.57 9.43 6.48
C LYS A 58 -0.19 9.41 7.96
N ALA A 59 -0.37 8.27 8.64
CA ALA A 59 -0.02 8.12 10.04
C ALA A 59 1.49 8.32 10.29
N ALA A 60 2.34 7.78 9.42
CA ALA A 60 3.78 8.01 9.49
C ALA A 60 4.15 9.50 9.32
N ALA A 61 3.45 10.24 8.46
CA ALA A 61 3.63 11.70 8.35
C ALA A 61 3.18 12.42 9.64
N ASP A 62 2.06 12.01 10.23
CA ASP A 62 1.55 12.57 11.48
C ASP A 62 2.53 12.34 12.65
N ASP A 63 3.10 11.15 12.76
CA ASP A 63 4.12 10.81 13.78
C ASP A 63 5.39 11.67 13.63
N MET A 64 5.68 12.14 12.42
CA MET A 64 6.78 13.05 12.12
C MET A 64 6.40 14.54 12.21
N GLY A 65 5.13 14.86 12.52
CA GLY A 65 4.63 16.23 12.55
C GLY A 65 4.54 16.90 11.18
N LEU A 66 4.46 16.12 10.10
CA LEU A 66 4.38 16.59 8.72
C LEU A 66 2.92 16.73 8.29
N GLU A 67 2.55 17.90 7.77
CA GLU A 67 1.21 18.12 7.23
C GLU A 67 1.04 17.37 5.90
N LEU A 68 0.15 16.38 5.90
CA LEU A 68 -0.26 15.62 4.73
C LEU A 68 -1.75 15.35 4.85
N SER A 69 -2.54 15.61 3.81
CA SER A 69 -3.98 15.31 3.83
C SER A 69 -4.25 13.83 3.50
N PRO A 70 -5.42 13.27 3.90
CA PRO A 70 -5.81 11.92 3.48
C PRO A 70 -5.88 11.75 1.95
N GLU A 71 -6.24 12.81 1.23
CA GLU A 71 -6.31 12.82 -0.23
C GLU A 71 -4.92 12.75 -0.86
N GLN A 72 -3.96 13.54 -0.35
CA GLN A 72 -2.56 13.49 -0.78
C GLN A 72 -1.93 12.12 -0.49
N ALA A 73 -2.18 11.55 0.70
CA ALA A 73 -1.70 10.22 1.04
C ALA A 73 -2.29 9.12 0.12
N ARG A 74 -3.52 9.29 -0.35
CA ARG A 74 -4.07 8.41 -1.39
C ARG A 74 -3.37 8.62 -2.72
N GLU A 75 -3.16 9.86 -3.14
CA GLU A 75 -2.46 10.16 -4.39
C GLU A 75 -1.05 9.55 -4.41
N GLU A 76 -0.33 9.58 -3.29
CA GLU A 76 0.98 8.92 -3.15
C GLU A 76 0.92 7.40 -3.32
N ILE A 77 -0.18 6.73 -2.95
CA ILE A 77 -0.31 5.28 -3.16
C ILE A 77 -0.86 4.96 -4.56
N TYR A 78 -1.82 5.74 -5.03
CA TYR A 78 -2.52 5.48 -6.29
C TYR A 78 -1.78 6.00 -7.52
N GLY A 79 -0.86 6.94 -7.36
CA GLY A 79 -0.09 7.59 -8.44
C GLY A 79 -0.91 8.57 -9.28
N MET A 80 -2.12 8.92 -8.82
CA MET A 80 -3.05 9.89 -9.39
C MET A 80 -4.15 10.20 -8.35
N PRO A 81 -4.95 11.26 -8.54
CA PRO A 81 -6.08 11.55 -7.67
C PRO A 81 -7.00 10.33 -7.52
N TYR A 82 -7.36 9.97 -6.28
CA TYR A 82 -8.15 8.77 -6.01
C TYR A 82 -9.50 8.76 -6.73
N ALA A 83 -10.13 9.93 -6.89
CA ALA A 83 -11.38 10.07 -7.63
C ALA A 83 -11.22 9.64 -9.10
N GLU A 84 -10.11 10.01 -9.75
CA GLU A 84 -9.81 9.58 -11.12
C GLU A 84 -9.53 8.08 -11.20
N TRP A 85 -8.77 7.55 -10.23
CA TRP A 85 -8.49 6.11 -10.19
C TRP A 85 -9.79 5.31 -10.05
N LYS A 86 -10.68 5.75 -9.16
CA LYS A 86 -11.99 5.13 -8.94
C LYS A 86 -12.83 5.15 -10.22
N ALA A 87 -12.89 6.28 -10.90
CA ALA A 87 -13.63 6.40 -12.17
C ALA A 87 -13.06 5.53 -13.29
N LYS A 88 -11.73 5.37 -13.37
CA LYS A 88 -11.07 4.62 -14.45
C LYS A 88 -11.01 3.11 -14.21
N TYR A 89 -10.86 2.67 -12.95
CA TYR A 89 -10.40 1.30 -12.67
C TYR A 89 -11.16 0.56 -11.56
N GLN A 90 -11.91 1.27 -10.72
CA GLN A 90 -12.68 0.60 -9.67
C GLN A 90 -13.95 0.00 -10.25
N LYS A 91 -14.18 -1.28 -9.93
CA LYS A 91 -15.41 -1.99 -10.28
C LYS A 91 -16.33 -2.06 -9.07
N GLU A 92 -17.62 -2.19 -9.34
CA GLU A 92 -18.58 -2.53 -8.29
C GLU A 92 -18.27 -3.92 -7.75
N ALA A 93 -18.38 -4.08 -6.43
CA ALA A 93 -18.20 -5.36 -5.78
C ALA A 93 -19.37 -6.28 -6.12
N SER A 94 -19.09 -7.54 -6.40
CA SER A 94 -20.15 -8.55 -6.50
C SER A 94 -20.77 -8.82 -5.13
N PRO A 95 -22.01 -9.35 -5.07
CA PRO A 95 -22.64 -9.75 -3.81
C PRO A 95 -21.77 -10.70 -2.97
N GLU A 96 -21.06 -11.62 -3.62
CA GLU A 96 -20.17 -12.59 -2.97
C GLU A 96 -18.95 -11.90 -2.36
N GLN A 97 -18.32 -10.97 -3.09
CA GLN A 97 -17.19 -10.18 -2.56
C GLN A 97 -17.62 -9.34 -1.36
N GLN A 98 -18.83 -8.76 -1.41
CA GLN A 98 -19.38 -7.98 -0.31
C GLN A 98 -19.68 -8.85 0.92
N ALA A 99 -20.31 -10.02 0.73
CA ALA A 99 -20.60 -10.95 1.82
C ALA A 99 -19.32 -11.49 2.50
N ALA A 100 -18.29 -11.79 1.70
CA ALA A 100 -16.98 -12.20 2.22
C ALA A 100 -16.34 -11.07 3.06
N PHE A 101 -16.44 -9.82 2.59
CA PHE A 101 -15.92 -8.66 3.31
C PHE A 101 -16.60 -8.42 4.65
N ASP A 102 -17.93 -8.54 4.69
CA ASP A 102 -18.70 -8.37 5.91
C ASP A 102 -18.47 -9.50 6.93
N THR A 103 -18.04 -10.68 6.45
CA THR A 103 -17.59 -11.78 7.31
C THR A 103 -16.17 -11.53 7.84
N ALA A 104 -15.24 -11.15 6.97
CA ALA A 104 -13.84 -10.89 7.32
C ALA A 104 -13.68 -9.73 8.34
N LYS A 105 -14.57 -8.74 8.32
CA LYS A 105 -14.60 -7.63 9.30
C LYS A 105 -14.88 -8.03 10.75
N LYS A 106 -15.38 -9.23 11.01
CA LYS A 106 -15.83 -9.67 12.34
C LYS A 106 -14.72 -10.26 13.21
N HIS A 107 -13.48 -10.30 12.70
CA HIS A 107 -12.28 -10.71 13.42
C HIS A 107 -11.38 -9.51 13.68
#